data_AF-A0A849KDJ4-F1
#
_entry.id   AF-A0A849KDJ4-F1
#
_cell.length_a   1.000
_cell.length_b   1.000
_cell.length_c   1.000
_cell.angle_alpha   90.00
_cell.angle_beta   90.00
_cell.angle_gamma   90.00
#
_symmetry.space_group_name_H-M   'P 1'
#
loop_
_entity.id
_entity.type
_entity.pdbx_description
1 polymer ?
#
loop_
_entity_poly.entity_id
_entity_poly.type
_entity_poly.pdbx_seq_one_letter_code
_entity_poly.pdbx_strand_id
1 'polypeptide(L)'
;MRARRGFTLVEMLAVLAVAGTLFLLGAPSLAAVLRGTRVSSAANEFLASLLLTRSEAMKRKHRVVMCRSADAQGCAASGGWQQGWIVFADADGDGERSAGEPVLYVQPALGNAMRMTGTATVAKYVSYAPNGTTKLVGGGFQAGTLTVCSASGRRAPAGRSS
;
A
#
# COMPACT_ATOMS: atom_id res chain seq x y z
N MET A 1 -4.54 -52.24 38.87
CA MET A 1 -5.58 -51.17 38.86
C MET A 1 -4.92 -49.87 38.38
N ARG A 2 -5.37 -49.30 37.25
CA ARG A 2 -4.86 -48.01 36.76
C ARG A 2 -5.49 -46.88 37.57
N ALA A 3 -4.70 -46.18 38.36
CA ALA A 3 -5.15 -44.94 39.02
C ALA A 3 -5.39 -43.87 37.94
N ARG A 4 -6.65 -43.44 37.77
CA ARG A 4 -6.97 -42.21 37.05
C ARG A 4 -6.48 -41.04 37.90
N ARG A 5 -5.33 -40.47 37.55
CA ARG A 5 -4.84 -39.21 38.12
C ARG A 5 -5.65 -38.07 37.50
N GLY A 6 -6.60 -37.52 38.24
CA GLY A 6 -7.29 -36.27 37.88
C GLY A 6 -6.46 -35.06 38.31
N PHE A 7 -6.48 -34.00 37.51
CA PHE A 7 -5.88 -32.71 37.88
C PHE A 7 -6.59 -32.13 39.10
N THR A 8 -5.83 -31.56 40.03
CA THR A 8 -6.42 -30.87 41.19
C THR A 8 -6.90 -29.48 40.79
N LEU A 9 -7.87 -28.92 41.54
CA LEU A 9 -8.39 -27.56 41.29
C LEU A 9 -7.26 -26.52 41.38
N VAL A 10 -6.33 -26.70 42.32
CA VAL A 10 -5.14 -25.86 42.51
C VAL A 10 -4.18 -25.95 41.31
N GLU A 11 -4.00 -27.14 40.75
CA GLU A 11 -3.15 -27.35 39.57
C GLU A 11 -3.72 -26.66 38.33
N MET A 12 -5.05 -26.68 38.16
CA MET A 12 -5.68 -25.93 37.08
C MET A 12 -5.55 -24.41 37.26
N LEU A 13 -5.70 -23.90 38.48
CA LEU A 13 -5.48 -22.49 38.79
C LEU A 13 -4.03 -22.07 38.50
N ALA A 14 -3.05 -22.92 38.82
CA ALA A 14 -1.64 -22.67 38.51
C ALA A 14 -1.39 -22.63 36.99
N VAL A 15 -1.96 -23.56 36.21
CA VAL A 15 -1.86 -23.57 34.74
C VAL A 15 -2.46 -22.30 34.13
N LEU A 16 -3.65 -21.88 34.60
CA LEU A 16 -4.29 -20.65 34.13
C LEU A 16 -3.49 -19.39 34.49
N ALA A 17 -2.88 -19.33 35.68
CA ALA A 17 -2.02 -18.21 36.09
C ALA A 17 -0.79 -18.10 35.19
N VAL A 18 -0.12 -19.22 34.89
CA VAL A 18 1.02 -19.26 33.97
C VAL A 18 0.60 -18.90 32.54
N ALA A 19 -0.48 -19.50 32.04
CA ALA A 19 -1.00 -19.22 30.70
C ALA A 19 -1.39 -17.74 30.53
N GLY A 20 -2.09 -17.16 31.52
CA GLY A 20 -2.46 -15.74 31.52
C GLY A 20 -1.23 -14.82 31.49
N THR A 21 -0.18 -15.15 32.24
CA THR A 21 1.08 -14.40 32.23
C THR A 21 1.75 -14.46 30.85
N LEU A 22 1.77 -15.63 30.20
CA LEU A 22 2.31 -15.79 28.85
C LEU A 22 1.52 -15.01 27.80
N PHE A 23 0.18 -14.97 27.89
CA PHE A 23 -0.65 -14.18 26.97
C PHE A 23 -0.40 -12.67 27.10
N LEU A 24 -0.24 -12.17 28.33
CA LEU A 24 0.06 -10.75 28.58
C LEU A 24 1.41 -10.33 27.96
N LEU A 25 2.41 -11.20 28.02
CA LEU A 25 3.73 -10.95 27.42
C LEU A 25 3.72 -11.14 25.89
N GLY A 26 2.89 -12.04 25.36
CA GLY A 26 2.83 -12.37 23.93
C GLY A 26 1.97 -11.43 23.06
N ALA A 27 0.93 -10.81 23.63
CA ALA A 27 0.05 -9.90 22.88
C ALA A 27 0.76 -8.76 22.13
N PRO A 28 1.74 -8.02 22.71
CA PRO A 28 2.40 -6.91 21.99
C PRO A 28 3.23 -7.37 20.79
N SER A 29 3.77 -8.60 20.81
CA SER A 29 4.57 -9.11 19.68
C SER A 29 3.69 -9.44 18.48
N LEU A 30 2.49 -9.99 18.70
CA LEU A 30 1.51 -10.25 17.63
C LEU A 30 1.07 -8.96 16.94
N ALA A 31 0.81 -7.89 17.70
CA ALA A 31 0.46 -6.59 17.13
C ALA A 31 1.59 -5.97 16.29
N ALA A 32 2.85 -6.22 16.64
CA ALA A 32 4.00 -5.79 15.82
C ALA A 32 4.08 -6.58 14.51
N VAL A 33 3.91 -7.90 14.56
CA VAL A 33 3.89 -8.78 13.37
C VAL A 33 2.78 -8.37 12.41
N LEU A 34 1.55 -8.20 12.92
CA LEU A 34 0.40 -7.79 12.10
C LEU A 34 0.57 -6.40 11.47
N ARG A 35 1.27 -5.47 12.12
CA ARG A 35 1.61 -4.17 11.51
C ARG A 35 2.62 -4.34 10.38
N GLY A 36 3.63 -5.18 10.57
CA GLY A 36 4.62 -5.48 9.53
C GLY A 36 3.98 -6.08 8.29
N THR A 37 3.12 -7.09 8.46
CA THR A 37 2.43 -7.74 7.34
C THR A 37 1.54 -6.78 6.55
N ARG A 38 0.82 -5.86 7.23
CA ARG A 38 0.01 -4.83 6.58
C ARG A 38 0.85 -3.86 5.74
N VAL A 39 1.99 -3.40 6.27
CA VAL A 39 2.91 -2.52 5.53
C VAL A 39 3.45 -3.22 4.29
N SER A 40 3.87 -4.48 4.42
CA SER A 40 4.36 -5.28 3.29
C SER A 40 3.25 -5.55 2.25
N SER A 41 2.02 -5.86 2.67
CA SER A 41 0.89 -6.06 1.76
C SER A 41 0.63 -4.80 0.92
N ALA A 42 0.53 -3.64 1.58
CA ALA A 42 0.32 -2.36 0.90
C ALA A 42 1.44 -2.04 -0.09
N ALA A 43 2.69 -2.28 0.28
CA ALA A 43 3.83 -2.07 -0.61
C ALA A 43 3.79 -3.02 -1.82
N ASN A 44 3.43 -4.29 -1.61
CA ASN A 44 3.32 -5.29 -2.68
C ASN A 44 2.15 -4.99 -3.62
N GLU A 45 0.99 -4.57 -3.09
CA GLU A 45 -0.17 -4.14 -3.89
C GLU A 45 0.18 -2.92 -4.75
N PHE A 46 0.93 -1.98 -4.20
CA PHE A 46 1.41 -0.82 -4.95
C PHE A 46 2.38 -1.23 -6.07
N LEU A 47 3.36 -2.08 -5.77
CA LEU A 47 4.30 -2.61 -6.75
C LEU A 47 3.58 -3.40 -7.85
N ALA A 48 2.61 -4.24 -7.49
CA ALA A 48 1.79 -4.99 -8.44
C ALA A 48 1.03 -4.03 -9.37
N SER A 49 0.48 -2.94 -8.82
CA SER A 49 -0.21 -1.90 -9.60
C SER A 49 0.73 -1.18 -10.58
N LEU A 50 1.97 -0.88 -10.16
CA LEU A 50 2.98 -0.32 -11.07
C LEU A 50 3.34 -1.28 -12.20
N LEU A 51 3.53 -2.56 -11.89
CA LEU A 51 3.83 -3.58 -12.89
C LEU A 51 2.68 -3.78 -13.87
N LEU A 52 1.44 -3.75 -13.38
CA LEU A 52 0.23 -3.77 -14.21
C LEU A 52 0.15 -2.54 -15.12
N THR A 53 0.39 -1.34 -14.58
CA THR A 53 0.41 -0.09 -15.34
C THR A 53 1.44 -0.17 -16.48
N ARG A 54 2.64 -0.68 -16.18
CA ARG A 54 3.71 -0.88 -17.15
C ARG A 54 3.32 -1.90 -18.23
N SER A 55 2.76 -3.04 -17.85
CA SER A 55 2.40 -4.09 -18.81
C SER A 55 1.25 -3.65 -19.72
N GLU A 56 0.27 -2.94 -19.18
CA GLU A 56 -0.82 -2.35 -19.97
C GLU A 56 -0.32 -1.27 -20.94
N ALA A 57 0.64 -0.43 -20.54
CA ALA A 57 1.26 0.54 -21.44
C ALA A 57 1.91 -0.12 -22.65
N MET A 58 2.69 -1.18 -22.41
CA MET A 58 3.36 -1.93 -23.48
C MET A 58 2.36 -2.70 -24.36
N LYS A 59 1.37 -3.36 -23.75
CA LYS A 59 0.34 -4.15 -24.45
C LYS A 59 -0.51 -3.27 -25.37
N ARG A 60 -0.88 -2.07 -24.91
CA ARG A 60 -1.69 -1.11 -25.66
C ARG A 60 -0.87 -0.29 -26.64
N LYS A 61 0.47 -0.32 -26.54
CA LYS A 61 1.38 0.59 -27.25
C LYS A 61 1.01 2.06 -27.02
N HIS A 62 0.46 2.37 -25.86
CA HIS A 62 -0.02 3.70 -25.50
C HIS A 62 0.36 4.04 -24.07
N ARG A 63 0.29 5.32 -23.69
CA ARG A 63 0.57 5.72 -22.31
C ARG A 63 -0.50 5.19 -21.37
N VAL A 64 -0.07 4.72 -20.20
CA VAL A 64 -0.96 4.34 -19.11
C VAL A 64 -0.46 5.03 -17.85
N VAL A 65 -1.40 5.58 -17.10
CA VAL A 65 -1.15 6.41 -15.92
C VAL A 65 -1.74 5.73 -14.71
N MET A 66 -0.97 5.70 -13.64
CA MET A 66 -1.41 5.37 -12.30
C MET A 66 -1.41 6.63 -11.46
N CYS A 67 -2.54 7.01 -10.89
CA CYS A 67 -2.64 8.20 -10.05
C CYS A 67 -3.46 7.93 -8.79
N ARG A 68 -3.15 8.66 -7.71
CA ARG A 68 -3.96 8.63 -6.49
C ARG A 68 -5.40 9.03 -6.84
N SER A 69 -6.38 8.35 -6.25
CA SER A 69 -7.80 8.59 -6.50
C SER A 69 -8.58 8.26 -5.25
N ALA A 70 -9.51 9.12 -4.87
CA ALA A 70 -10.37 8.90 -3.71
C ALA A 70 -11.76 8.36 -4.10
N ASP A 71 -12.16 8.51 -5.36
CA ASP A 71 -13.49 8.23 -5.89
C ASP A 71 -13.50 7.13 -6.96
N ALA A 72 -12.31 6.62 -7.33
CA ALA A 72 -12.10 5.70 -8.44
C ALA A 72 -12.52 6.22 -9.82
N GLN A 73 -12.78 7.52 -9.97
CA GLN A 73 -13.23 8.14 -11.21
C GLN A 73 -12.17 9.03 -11.85
N GLY A 74 -11.27 9.62 -11.05
CA GLY A 74 -10.22 10.49 -11.56
C GLY A 74 -9.04 10.64 -10.61
N CYS A 75 -8.04 11.40 -11.07
CA CYS A 75 -6.86 11.69 -10.27
C CYS A 75 -7.17 12.73 -9.21
N ALA A 76 -6.82 12.44 -7.96
CA ALA A 76 -7.06 13.35 -6.86
C ALA A 76 -6.09 14.53 -6.86
N ALA A 77 -6.60 15.74 -6.62
CA ALA A 77 -5.81 16.96 -6.47
C ALA A 77 -5.10 17.05 -5.11
N SER A 78 -5.64 16.41 -4.07
CA SER A 78 -5.11 16.43 -2.70
C SER A 78 -5.11 15.05 -2.06
N GLY A 79 -4.54 14.97 -0.85
CA GLY A 79 -4.38 13.72 -0.11
C GLY A 79 -3.18 12.88 -0.56
N GLY A 80 -3.16 11.61 -0.17
CA GLY A 80 -2.01 10.72 -0.38
C GLY A 80 -2.44 9.37 -0.92
N TRP A 81 -1.49 8.58 -1.37
CA TRP A 81 -1.78 7.31 -2.03
C TRP A 81 -2.53 6.29 -1.16
N GLN A 82 -2.52 6.44 0.18
CA GLN A 82 -3.31 5.60 1.08
C GLN A 82 -4.83 5.71 0.85
N GLN A 83 -5.31 6.76 0.19
CA GLN A 83 -6.74 6.94 -0.12
C GLN A 83 -7.21 6.05 -1.29
N GLY A 84 -6.28 5.36 -1.95
CA GLY A 84 -6.54 4.58 -3.14
C GLY A 84 -5.91 5.20 -4.38
N TRP A 85 -5.95 4.43 -5.46
CA TRP A 85 -5.44 4.84 -6.77
C TRP A 85 -6.17 4.12 -7.89
N ILE A 86 -6.08 4.69 -9.08
CA ILE A 86 -6.56 4.09 -10.30
C ILE A 86 -5.43 3.96 -11.31
N VAL A 87 -5.60 3.03 -12.22
CA VAL A 87 -4.79 2.87 -13.43
C VAL A 87 -5.72 3.05 -14.62
N PHE A 88 -5.38 3.90 -15.56
CA PHE A 88 -6.19 4.16 -16.75
C PHE A 88 -5.30 4.35 -17.98
N ALA A 89 -5.87 4.09 -19.16
CA ALA A 89 -5.21 4.38 -20.42
C ALA A 89 -5.38 5.87 -20.75
N ASP A 90 -4.27 6.57 -20.93
CA ASP A 90 -4.18 8.02 -21.17
C ASP A 90 -4.05 8.25 -22.68
N ALA A 91 -5.19 8.18 -23.36
CA ALA A 91 -5.36 8.18 -24.81
C ALA A 91 -4.96 9.53 -25.43
N ASP A 92 -5.34 10.63 -24.79
CA ASP A 92 -5.05 11.99 -25.24
C ASP A 92 -3.70 12.52 -24.73
N GLY A 93 -3.10 11.88 -23.72
CA GLY A 93 -1.76 12.16 -23.24
C GLY A 93 -1.69 13.35 -22.29
N ASP A 94 -2.81 13.76 -21.68
CA ASP A 94 -2.88 14.86 -20.72
C ASP A 94 -2.61 14.41 -19.27
N GLY A 95 -2.63 13.10 -19.02
CA GLY A 95 -2.36 12.50 -17.71
C GLY A 95 -3.47 12.64 -16.68
N GLU A 96 -4.65 13.11 -17.09
CA GLU A 96 -5.89 13.10 -16.34
C GLU A 96 -6.85 12.08 -16.97
N ARG A 97 -7.78 11.54 -16.17
CA ARG A 97 -8.69 10.52 -16.68
C ARG A 97 -9.94 11.17 -17.25
N SER A 98 -10.12 11.08 -18.57
CA SER A 98 -11.30 11.53 -19.29
C SER A 98 -12.41 10.47 -19.33
N ALA A 99 -13.67 10.87 -19.54
CA ALA A 99 -14.81 9.94 -19.52
C ALA A 99 -14.73 8.81 -20.56
N GLY A 100 -14.09 9.07 -21.71
CA GLY A 100 -13.84 8.09 -22.77
C GLY A 100 -12.67 7.14 -22.50
N GLU A 101 -11.92 7.37 -21.43
CA GLU A 101 -10.74 6.59 -21.11
C GLU A 101 -11.08 5.47 -20.12
N PRO A 102 -10.71 4.22 -20.45
CA PRO A 102 -11.03 3.07 -19.61
C PRO A 102 -10.14 3.05 -18.37
N VAL A 103 -10.78 2.93 -17.20
CA VAL A 103 -10.10 2.56 -15.96
C VAL A 103 -9.80 1.06 -16.02
N LEU A 104 -8.51 0.73 -15.95
CA LEU A 104 -7.98 -0.62 -16.06
C LEU A 104 -7.91 -1.33 -14.72
N TYR A 105 -7.71 -0.57 -13.65
CA TYR A 105 -7.61 -1.08 -12.29
C TYR A 105 -7.95 -0.02 -11.26
N VAL A 106 -8.56 -0.45 -10.16
CA VAL A 106 -8.91 0.39 -9.01
C VAL A 106 -8.39 -0.30 -7.76
N GLN A 107 -7.58 0.42 -7.00
CA GLN A 107 -7.26 0.04 -5.62
C GLN A 107 -8.03 0.94 -4.65
N PRO A 108 -8.85 0.36 -3.76
CA PRO A 108 -9.51 1.09 -2.69
C PRO A 108 -8.53 1.68 -1.68
N ALA A 109 -9.04 2.52 -0.77
CA ALA A 109 -8.25 3.05 0.33
C ALA A 109 -7.65 1.93 1.20
N LEU A 110 -6.38 2.09 1.58
CA LEU A 110 -5.63 1.14 2.43
C LEU A 110 -6.05 1.19 3.92
N GLY A 111 -7.03 2.02 4.26
CA GLY A 111 -7.53 2.25 5.61
C GLY A 111 -6.70 3.25 6.43
N ASN A 112 -7.25 3.66 7.58
CA ASN A 112 -6.71 4.76 8.41
C ASN A 112 -5.39 4.44 9.12
N ALA A 113 -5.00 3.16 9.16
CA ALA A 113 -3.79 2.70 9.85
C ALA A 113 -2.51 2.81 9.00
N MET A 114 -2.62 3.31 7.77
CA MET A 114 -1.54 3.37 6.79
C MET A 114 -1.34 4.81 6.29
N ARG A 115 -0.09 5.17 6.03
CA ARG A 115 0.28 6.42 5.38
C ARG A 115 1.27 6.14 4.27
N MET A 116 1.00 6.68 3.08
CA MET A 116 1.85 6.52 1.93
C MET A 116 2.18 7.88 1.33
N THR A 117 3.48 8.17 1.21
CA THR A 117 3.98 9.46 0.70
C THR A 117 4.92 9.22 -0.47
N GLY A 118 4.81 10.03 -1.51
CA GLY A 118 5.78 10.08 -2.61
C GLY A 118 6.59 11.36 -2.59
N THR A 119 7.79 11.34 -3.17
CA THR A 119 8.59 12.55 -3.43
C THR A 119 8.41 13.02 -4.87
N ALA A 120 8.75 14.30 -5.14
CA ALA A 120 8.73 14.88 -6.48
C ALA A 120 7.42 14.59 -7.26
N THR A 121 7.54 14.09 -8.49
CA THR A 121 6.42 13.85 -9.40
C THR A 121 5.66 12.57 -9.08
N VAL A 122 6.31 11.57 -8.46
CA VAL A 122 5.65 10.32 -8.02
C VAL A 122 4.73 10.52 -6.81
N ALA A 123 4.71 11.73 -6.23
CA ALA A 123 3.73 12.10 -5.20
C ALA A 123 2.29 12.16 -5.71
N LYS A 124 2.10 12.38 -7.02
CA LYS A 124 0.77 12.56 -7.65
C LYS A 124 0.39 11.41 -8.56
N TYR A 125 1.32 10.99 -9.43
CA TYR A 125 1.07 9.95 -10.42
C TYR A 125 2.38 9.28 -10.82
N VAL A 126 2.28 8.11 -11.45
CA VAL A 126 3.36 7.44 -12.16
C VAL A 126 2.83 7.04 -13.53
N SER A 127 3.56 7.36 -14.59
CA SER A 127 3.13 7.00 -15.95
C SER A 127 4.21 6.24 -16.71
N TYR A 128 3.74 5.28 -17.51
CA TYR A 128 4.59 4.47 -18.36
C TYR A 128 4.30 4.78 -19.83
N ALA A 129 5.37 5.01 -20.59
CA ALA A 129 5.32 5.15 -22.03
C ALA A 129 5.14 3.77 -22.71
N PRO A 130 4.79 3.71 -24.01
CA PRO A 130 4.59 2.46 -24.76
C PRO A 130 5.75 1.46 -24.73
N ASN A 131 6.98 1.94 -24.48
CA ASN A 131 8.18 1.12 -24.35
C ASN A 131 8.45 0.63 -22.91
N GLY A 132 7.52 0.88 -21.98
CA GLY A 132 7.62 0.50 -20.57
C GLY A 132 8.58 1.37 -19.74
N THR A 133 9.04 2.52 -20.26
CA THR A 133 9.85 3.48 -19.50
C THR A 133 8.97 4.43 -18.71
N THR A 134 9.44 4.87 -17.54
CA THR A 134 8.77 5.91 -16.76
C THR A 134 9.05 7.29 -17.36
N LYS A 135 7.99 8.03 -17.66
CA LYS A 135 8.09 9.39 -18.21
C LYS A 135 7.01 10.26 -17.61
N LEU A 136 7.30 11.53 -17.41
CA LEU A 136 6.29 12.53 -17.13
C LEU A 136 5.34 12.65 -18.33
N VAL A 137 4.15 13.22 -18.08
CA VAL A 137 3.17 13.52 -19.13
C VAL A 137 3.81 14.37 -20.22
N GLY A 138 4.56 15.42 -19.83
CA GLY A 138 5.37 16.25 -20.72
C GLY A 138 6.64 15.62 -21.31
N GLY A 139 6.83 14.29 -21.16
CA GLY A 139 7.91 13.54 -21.82
C GLY A 139 9.26 13.49 -21.11
N GLY A 140 9.45 14.28 -20.04
CA GLY A 140 10.65 14.27 -19.20
C GLY A 140 10.82 12.98 -18.39
N PHE A 141 12.02 12.78 -17.83
CA PHE A 141 12.30 11.65 -16.95
C PHE A 141 11.47 11.74 -15.65
N GLN A 142 10.84 10.62 -15.27
CA GLN A 142 10.09 10.53 -14.03
C GLN A 142 10.77 9.57 -13.05
N ALA A 143 11.13 10.10 -11.88
CA ALA A 143 11.68 9.34 -10.77
C ALA A 143 11.30 9.97 -9.43
N GLY A 144 11.35 9.15 -8.38
CA GLY A 144 11.18 9.57 -7.00
C GLY A 144 11.07 8.35 -6.09
N THR A 145 10.74 8.60 -4.83
CA THR A 145 10.67 7.58 -3.79
C THR A 145 9.27 7.54 -3.22
N LEU A 146 8.73 6.34 -3.07
CA LEU A 146 7.49 6.08 -2.36
C LEU A 146 7.81 5.42 -1.03
N THR A 147 7.21 5.94 0.03
CA THR A 147 7.39 5.46 1.39
C THR A 147 6.05 5.07 1.96
N VAL A 148 5.97 3.81 2.42
CA VAL A 148 4.80 3.24 3.10
C VAL A 148 5.13 3.10 4.57
N CYS A 149 4.28 3.63 5.45
CA CYS A 149 4.43 3.50 6.89
C CYS A 149 3.08 3.18 7.53
N SER A 150 3.10 2.50 8.68
CA SER A 150 1.92 2.48 9.54
C SER A 150 1.72 3.86 10.16
N ALA A 151 0.47 4.32 10.26
CA ALA A 151 0.09 5.63 10.81
C ALA A 151 0.50 5.82 12.28
N SER A 152 0.77 4.74 13.01
CA SER A 152 1.28 4.77 14.40
C SER A 152 2.82 4.80 14.49
N GLY A 153 3.52 4.71 13.36
CA GLY A 153 4.98 4.74 13.28
C GLY A 153 5.50 6.16 13.00
N ARG A 154 6.55 6.57 13.74
CA ARG A 154 7.29 7.84 13.63
C ARG A 154 7.31 8.41 12.21
N ARG A 155 7.00 9.72 12.09
CA ARG A 155 7.25 10.54 10.88
C ARG A 155 8.62 10.18 10.31
N ALA A 156 8.67 9.74 9.06
CA ALA A 156 9.92 9.74 8.31
C ALA A 156 10.52 11.16 8.36
N PRO A 157 11.82 11.34 8.62
CA PRO A 157 12.43 12.66 8.55
C PRO A 157 12.23 13.21 7.14
N ALA A 158 11.68 14.42 7.04
CA ALA A 158 11.57 15.13 5.78
C ALA A 158 12.97 15.22 5.16
N GLY A 159 13.10 14.70 3.93
CA GLY A 159 14.35 14.74 3.20
C GLY A 159 14.90 16.16 3.15
N ARG A 160 16.16 16.31 3.56
CA ARG A 160 16.92 17.55 3.49
C ARG A 160 17.10 17.91 2.02
N SER A 161 16.48 19.00 1.57
CA SER A 161 16.81 19.63 0.30
C SER A 161 18.21 20.25 0.43
N SER A 162 19.15 19.76 -0.35
CA SER A 162 20.37 20.47 -0.72
C SER A 162 20.19 21.04 -2.12
#